data_AF-A0A9D1WB53-F1
#
_entry.id   AF-A0A9D1WB53-F1
#
_cell.length_a   1.000
_cell.length_b   1.000
_cell.length_c   1.000
_cell.angle_alpha   90.00
_cell.angle_beta   90.00
_cell.angle_gamma   90.00
#
_symmetry.space_group_name_H-M   'P 1'
#
loop_
_entity.id
_entity.type
_entity.pdbx_description
1 polymer ?
#
loop_
_entity_poly.entity_id
_entity_poly.type
_entity_poly.pdbx_seq_one_letter_code
_entity_poly.pdbx_strand_id
1 'polypeptide(L)' 'MKALSKKSDRILIKMFIGGDEMGLVELLNRYQARVYTAINLKVKDASLADDIFQEAFIKVIHNL' A
#
# COMPACT_ATOMS: atom_id res chain seq x y z
N MET A 1 -14.47 -8.11 10.69
CA MET A 1 -13.33 -7.39 10.08
C MET A 1 -13.00 -6.00 10.70
N LYS A 2 -13.80 -5.42 11.61
CA LYS A 2 -13.59 -4.04 12.17
C LYS A 2 -12.29 -3.77 12.99
N ALA A 3 -11.45 -4.77 13.27
CA ALA A 3 -10.31 -4.62 14.18
C ALA A 3 -9.03 -4.10 13.51
N LEU A 4 -8.81 -4.41 12.23
CA LEU A 4 -7.58 -4.03 11.51
C LEU A 4 -7.58 -2.55 11.13
N SER A 5 -8.73 -2.01 10.71
CA SER A 5 -8.88 -0.59 10.33
C SER A 5 -8.65 0.41 11.46
N LYS A 6 -8.61 -0.04 12.72
CA LYS A 6 -8.30 0.79 13.88
C LYS A 6 -6.85 0.68 14.36
N LYS A 7 -6.07 -0.27 13.84
CA LYS A 7 -4.65 -0.43 14.19
C LYS A 7 -3.82 0.68 13.54
N SER A 8 -2.80 1.16 14.22
CA SER A 8 -1.83 2.09 13.64
C SER A 8 -0.98 1.39 12.60
N ASP A 9 -0.43 2.15 11.65
CA ASP A 9 0.41 1.60 10.59
C ASP A 9 1.64 0.87 11.15
N ARG A 10 2.21 1.37 12.25
CA ARG A 10 3.30 0.70 12.97
C ARG A 10 2.93 -0.72 13.42
N ILE A 11 1.70 -0.92 13.88
CA ILE A 11 1.22 -2.25 14.28
C ILE A 11 1.01 -3.12 13.06
N LEU A 12 0.43 -2.58 11.98
CA LEU A 12 0.19 -3.33 10.74
C LEU A 12 1.50 -3.75 10.07
N ILE A 13 2.53 -2.89 10.07
CA ILE A 13 3.88 -3.21 9.59
C ILE A 13 4.48 -4.34 10.42
N LYS A 14 4.39 -4.27 11.76
CA LYS A 14 4.87 -5.35 12.63
C LYS A 14 4.14 -6.67 12.40
N MET A 15 2.83 -6.63 12.12
CA MET A 15 2.06 -7.82 11.76
C MET A 15 2.59 -8.44 10.47
N PHE A 16 2.81 -7.62 9.43
CA PHE A 16 3.36 -8.07 8.15
C PHE A 16 4.77 -8.68 8.31
N ILE A 17 5.69 -7.99 8.99
CA ILE A 17 7.04 -8.51 9.28
C ILE A 17 6.97 -9.80 10.12
N GLY A 18 5.96 -9.93 10.97
CA GLY A 18 5.70 -11.13 11.76
C GLY A 18 5.05 -12.29 10.99
N GLY A 19 4.84 -12.16 9.68
CA GLY A 19 4.24 -13.17 8.82
C GLY A 19 2.72 -13.08 8.65
N ASP A 20 2.06 -12.07 9.23
CA ASP A 20 0.63 -11.83 9.05
C ASP A 20 0.38 -10.84 7.90
N GLU A 21 0.08 -11.38 6.72
CA GLU A 21 -0.21 -10.64 5.49
C GLU A 21 -1.39 -9.66 5.63
N MET A 22 -2.29 -9.86 6.61
CA MET A 22 -3.42 -8.95 6.83
C MET A 22 -2.97 -7.54 7.22
N GLY A 23 -1.78 -7.41 7.81
CA GLY A 23 -1.16 -6.12 8.08
C GLY A 23 -0.90 -5.33 6.79
N LEU A 24 -0.32 -5.98 5.79
CA LEU A 24 -0.04 -5.38 4.48
C LEU A 24 -1.31 -5.08 3.70
N VAL A 25 -2.29 -5.99 3.70
CA VAL A 25 -3.58 -5.78 3.01
C VAL A 25 -4.29 -4.53 3.53
N GLU A 26 -4.30 -4.34 4.85
CA GLU A 26 -4.91 -3.15 5.45
C GLU A 26 -4.13 -1.88 5.10
N LEU A 27 -2.79 -1.92 5.07
CA LEU A 27 -1.97 -0.78 4.61
C LEU A 27 -2.25 -0.44 3.15
N LEU A 28 -2.34 -1.43 2.26
CA LEU A 28 -2.67 -1.21 0.86
C LEU A 28 -4.05 -0.57 0.71
N ASN A 29 -5.07 -1.09 1.39
CA ASN A 29 -6.42 -0.54 1.36
C ASN A 29 -6.47 0.94 1.80
N ARG A 30 -5.62 1.35 2.75
CA ARG A 30 -5.53 2.74 3.23
C ARG A 30 -4.88 3.68 2.24
N TYR A 31 -3.85 3.22 1.53
CA TYR A 31 -2.95 4.08 0.77
C TYR A 31 -3.13 4.01 -0.74
N GLN A 32 -3.64 2.90 -1.27
CA GLN A 32 -3.78 2.66 -2.71
C GLN A 32 -4.42 3.84 -3.45
N ALA A 33 -5.61 4.27 -3.03
CA ALA A 33 -6.35 5.32 -3.72
C ALA A 33 -5.58 6.67 -3.74
N ARG A 34 -4.96 7.05 -2.61
CA ARG A 34 -4.23 8.32 -2.49
C ARG A 34 -2.94 8.31 -3.29
N VAL A 35 -2.17 7.22 -3.21
CA VAL A 35 -0.91 7.06 -3.93
C VAL A 35 -1.17 7.00 -5.43
N TYR A 36 -2.15 6.20 -5.85
CA TYR A 36 -2.55 6.10 -7.26
C TYR A 36 -3.01 7.45 -7.82
N THR A 37 -3.87 8.16 -7.09
CA THR A 37 -4.33 9.50 -7.50
C THR A 37 -3.15 10.47 -7.65
N ALA A 38 -2.19 10.45 -6.72
CA ALA A 38 -1.01 11.30 -6.79
C ALA A 38 -0.11 10.99 -8.00
N ILE A 39 0.07 9.71 -8.32
CA ILE A 39 0.82 9.26 -9.51
C ILE A 39 0.07 9.71 -10.77
N ASN A 40 -1.21 9.40 -10.87
CA ASN A 40 -2.02 9.71 -12.04
C ASN A 40 -2.11 11.21 -12.33
N LEU A 41 -2.18 12.07 -11.29
CA LEU A 41 -2.14 13.52 -11.46
C LEU A 41 -0.82 14.04 -12.04
N LYS A 42 0.30 13.36 -11.78
CA LYS A 42 1.63 13.73 -12.30
C LYS A 42 1.86 13.21 -13.71
N VAL A 43 1.47 11.96 -13.95
CA VAL A 43 1.78 11.23 -15.19
C VAL A 43 0.72 11.48 -16.27
N LYS A 44 -0.55 11.60 -15.87
CA LYS A 44 -1.71 11.80 -16.75
C LYS A 44 -1.89 10.72 -17.83
N ASP A 45 -1.35 9.54 -17.57
CA ASP A 45 -1.51 8.32 -18.36
C ASP A 45 -1.82 7.18 -17.41
N ALA A 46 -2.94 6.50 -17.62
CA ALA A 46 -3.42 5.47 -16.71
C ALA A 46 -2.54 4.20 -16.75
N SER A 47 -2.04 3.81 -17.92
CA SER A 47 -1.19 2.62 -18.06
C SER A 47 0.15 2.84 -17.37
N LEU A 48 0.77 4.00 -17.60
CA LEU A 48 2.03 4.34 -16.95
C LEU A 48 1.85 4.59 -15.45
N ALA A 49 0.71 5.13 -15.02
CA ALA A 49 0.39 5.27 -13.61
C ALA A 49 0.23 3.91 -12.91
N ASP A 50 -0.40 2.94 -13.58
CA ASP A 50 -0.52 1.56 -13.10
C ASP A 50 0.87 0.92 -12.96
N ASP A 51 1.74 1.03 -13.96
CA ASP A 51 3.10 0.46 -13.92
C ASP A 51 3.92 1.07 -12.77
N ILE A 52 3.91 2.39 -12.64
CA ILE A 52 4.62 3.10 -11.55
C ILE A 52 4.05 2.71 -10.19
N PHE A 53 2.72 2.60 -10.07
CA PHE A 53 2.07 2.21 -8.83
C PHE A 53 2.45 0.79 -8.42
N GLN A 54 2.43 -0.16 -9.35
CA GLN A 54 2.82 -1.54 -9.11
C GLN A 54 4.30 -1.65 -8.71
N GLU A 55 5.20 -0.99 -9.43
CA GLU A 55 6.63 -0.97 -9.09
C GLU A 55 6.89 -0.39 -7.70
N ALA A 56 6.26 0.74 -7.38
CA ALA A 56 6.40 1.38 -6.08
C ALA A 56 5.92 0.45 -4.96
N PHE A 57 4.81 -0.24 -5.18
CA PHE A 57 4.25 -1.16 -4.20
C PHE A 57 5.14 -2.38 -3.97
N ILE A 58 5.67 -3.00 -5.04
CA ILE A 58 6.64 -4.09 -4.95
C ILE A 58 7.88 -3.65 -4.16
N LYS A 59 8.41 -2.46 -4.42
CA LYS A 59 9.57 -1.91 -3.69
C LYS A 59 9.26 -1.68 -2.22
N VAL A 60 8.07 -1.23 -1.86
CA VAL A 60 7.67 -1.08 -0.45
C VAL A 60 7.67 -2.43 0.25
N ILE A 61 7.06 -3.46 -0.36
CA ILE A 61 7.02 -4.81 0.20
C ILE A 61 8.43 -5.36 0.43
N HIS A 62 9.35 -5.17 -0.53
CA HIS A 62 10.71 -5.71 -0.45
C HIS A 62 11.62 -4.95 0.55
N ASN A 63 11.27 -3.72 0.94
CA ASN A 63 12.07 -2.90 1.86
C ASN A 63 11.51 -2.83 3.29
N LEU A 64 10.45 -3.60 3.59
CA LEU A 64 9.86 -3.74 4.93
C LEU A 64 10.47 -4.92 5.68
#